data_AF-A0A9P7V3J2-F1
#
_entry.id   AF-A0A9P7V3J2-F1
#
_cell.length_a   1.000
_cell.length_b   1.000
_cell.length_c   1.000
_cell.angle_alpha   90.00
_cell.angle_beta   90.00
_cell.angle_gamma   90.00
#
_symmetry.space_group_name_H-M   'P 1'
#
loop_
_entity.id
_entity.type
_entity.pdbx_description
1 polymer ?
#
loop_
_entity_poly.entity_id
_entity_poly.type
_entity_poly.pdbx_seq_one_letter_code
_entity_poly.pdbx_strand_id
1 'polypeptide(L)'
;MGDKCQTQSLQGMNSWRFMDPDISGPGVRISFYLQTLFLVVLVNRSWQDAPIALWTCITMSFGLTIAAMANINFITLLEVLQVCNLVWLANIGIFVSLASYSRQKAGSRKARSSRNILDYRVKFGAMIQTLFSMAMTVYMWSRVETIGCLAAQPAQAEIQYVFFLWGTEAVGTGKRVGLAFSSFFLAIYTGLSLHELFSFYRNRRRKVREDFGTKTPTIINQTTVPVLTGTPTPLSPAASDDSPATPNLVLSHPISINPISPLNLGSCSHSANSSQSRRPKRRRWSSGNLDPMLVGILIIEFLVWTYFVVSCEQLIAKNKANDGEAAGFGQVCY
;
A
#
# COMPACT_ATOMS: atom_id res chain seq x y z
N MET A 1 45.46 7.77 27.82
CA MET A 1 44.11 7.22 28.07
C MET A 1 43.73 6.41 26.84
N GLY A 2 43.88 5.11 26.78
CA GLY A 2 44.17 4.13 27.82
C GLY A 2 43.61 2.83 27.30
N ASP A 3 44.53 1.99 26.82
CA ASP A 3 44.32 0.63 26.34
C ASP A 3 43.43 -0.20 27.27
N LYS A 4 42.56 -1.01 26.66
CA LYS A 4 42.13 -2.35 27.13
C LYS A 4 40.97 -2.83 26.23
N CYS A 5 41.27 -3.20 24.99
CA CYS A 5 40.43 -4.15 24.27
C CYS A 5 41.04 -5.53 24.53
N GLN A 6 40.55 -6.17 25.59
CA GLN A 6 40.97 -7.51 26.02
C GLN A 6 40.64 -8.52 24.92
N THR A 7 41.69 -9.16 24.43
CA THR A 7 41.69 -10.35 23.57
C THR A 7 41.03 -11.50 24.33
N GLN A 8 39.71 -11.68 24.20
CA GLN A 8 39.02 -12.89 24.62
C GLN A 8 39.17 -13.97 23.55
N SER A 9 39.88 -15.02 23.95
CA SER A 9 40.29 -16.18 23.17
C SER A 9 39.13 -17.15 22.87
N LEU A 10 38.66 -17.15 21.63
CA LEU A 10 38.89 -18.21 20.62
C LEU A 10 38.56 -19.70 20.90
N GLN A 11 37.74 -20.09 21.89
CA GLN A 11 37.35 -21.52 22.04
C GLN A 11 35.85 -21.86 22.19
N GLY A 12 34.95 -20.90 21.92
CA GLY A 12 33.49 -21.16 21.85
C GLY A 12 32.83 -20.77 20.52
N MET A 13 33.61 -20.55 19.46
CA MET A 13 33.19 -19.81 18.25
C MET A 13 32.56 -20.63 17.11
N ASN A 14 32.17 -21.89 17.34
CA ASN A 14 31.50 -22.69 16.31
C ASN A 14 29.97 -22.71 16.44
N SER A 15 29.38 -22.16 17.51
CA SER A 15 27.93 -22.14 17.71
C SER A 15 27.22 -20.89 17.15
N TRP A 16 27.96 -19.90 16.63
CA TRP A 16 27.39 -18.63 16.13
C TRP A 16 27.41 -18.49 14.61
N ARG A 17 27.88 -19.50 13.86
CA ARG A 17 27.91 -19.47 12.38
C ARG A 17 26.61 -19.95 11.71
N PHE A 18 25.58 -20.24 12.49
CA PHE A 18 24.20 -20.41 12.01
C PHE A 18 23.33 -19.24 12.51
N MET A 19 23.78 -17.99 12.35
CA MET A 19 22.79 -16.94 12.12
C MET A 19 22.17 -17.28 10.78
N ASP A 20 21.04 -17.98 10.83
CA ASP A 20 20.27 -18.40 9.65
C ASP A 20 20.14 -17.19 8.72
N PRO A 21 20.63 -17.28 7.47
CA PRO A 21 20.57 -16.20 6.48
C PRO A 21 19.15 -15.97 5.95
N ASP A 22 18.14 -16.20 6.78
CA ASP A 22 16.75 -16.34 6.36
C ASP A 22 16.05 -14.99 6.14
N ILE A 23 16.46 -13.89 6.79
CA ILE A 23 15.72 -12.63 6.64
C ILE A 23 16.06 -11.86 5.35
N SER A 24 17.26 -12.07 4.84
CA SER A 24 17.87 -11.31 3.75
C SER A 24 18.43 -12.23 2.66
N GLY A 25 18.27 -13.54 2.80
CA GLY A 25 18.71 -14.53 1.82
C GLY A 25 18.21 -14.21 0.40
N PRO A 26 18.96 -14.60 -0.65
CA PRO A 26 18.57 -14.34 -2.03
C PRO A 26 17.17 -14.88 -2.35
N GLY A 27 16.79 -16.03 -1.78
CA GLY A 27 15.45 -16.60 -1.93
C GLY A 27 14.33 -15.71 -1.40
N VAL A 28 14.51 -15.11 -0.21
CA VAL A 28 13.52 -14.17 0.37
C VAL A 28 13.44 -12.89 -0.45
N ARG A 29 14.58 -12.37 -0.91
CA ARG A 29 14.63 -11.20 -1.80
C ARG A 29 13.88 -11.43 -3.11
N ILE A 30 14.20 -12.53 -3.80
CA ILE A 30 13.55 -12.91 -5.07
C ILE A 30 12.06 -13.13 -4.85
N SER A 31 11.68 -13.84 -3.78
CA SER A 31 10.27 -14.08 -3.44
C SER A 31 9.52 -12.77 -3.19
N PHE A 32 10.14 -11.82 -2.48
CA PHE A 32 9.57 -10.51 -2.23
C PHE A 32 9.44 -9.68 -3.53
N TYR A 33 10.42 -9.72 -4.42
CA TYR A 33 10.36 -9.06 -5.72
C TYR A 33 9.23 -9.63 -6.59
N LEU A 34 9.17 -10.96 -6.70
CA LEU A 34 8.12 -11.65 -7.44
C LEU A 34 6.75 -11.38 -6.83
N GLN A 35 6.63 -11.42 -5.49
CA GLN A 35 5.38 -11.13 -4.81
C GLN A 35 4.92 -9.70 -5.07
N THR A 36 5.83 -8.71 -4.98
CA THR A 36 5.51 -7.30 -5.28
C THR A 36 5.04 -7.14 -6.72
N LEU A 37 5.75 -7.76 -7.67
CA LEU A 37 5.41 -7.73 -9.09
C LEU A 37 4.06 -8.39 -9.38
N PHE A 38 3.82 -9.59 -8.87
CA PHE A 38 2.54 -10.28 -9.04
C PHE A 38 1.39 -9.48 -8.43
N LEU A 39 1.61 -8.84 -7.29
CA LEU A 39 0.60 -8.05 -6.60
C LEU A 39 0.21 -6.82 -7.44
N VAL A 40 1.17 -6.14 -8.06
CA VAL A 40 0.89 -5.03 -8.98
C VAL A 40 0.12 -5.51 -10.22
N VAL A 41 0.54 -6.63 -10.81
CA VAL A 41 -0.16 -7.24 -11.96
C VAL A 41 -1.59 -7.66 -11.58
N LEU A 42 -1.78 -8.23 -10.39
CA LEU A 42 -3.09 -8.64 -9.87
C LEU A 42 -4.01 -7.44 -9.64
N VAL A 43 -3.51 -6.36 -9.03
CA VAL A 43 -4.29 -5.13 -8.84
C VAL A 43 -4.74 -4.54 -10.18
N ASN A 44 -3.90 -4.65 -11.21
CA ASN A 44 -4.25 -4.18 -12.54
C ASN A 44 -5.37 -5.03 -13.18
N ARG A 45 -5.36 -6.34 -12.97
CA ARG A 45 -6.34 -7.27 -13.55
C ARG A 45 -7.65 -7.36 -12.77
N SER A 46 -7.61 -7.37 -11.43
CA SER A 46 -8.77 -7.50 -10.54
C SER A 46 -8.89 -6.29 -9.61
N TRP A 47 -9.73 -5.31 -9.98
CA TRP A 47 -10.03 -4.18 -9.10
C TRP A 47 -10.91 -4.54 -7.90
N GLN A 48 -11.61 -5.68 -7.95
CA GLN A 48 -12.46 -6.13 -6.84
C GLN A 48 -11.62 -6.61 -5.67
N ASP A 49 -10.52 -7.31 -5.98
CA ASP A 49 -9.60 -7.85 -4.97
C ASP A 49 -8.44 -6.90 -4.63
N ALA A 50 -8.27 -5.84 -5.43
CA ALA A 50 -7.22 -4.85 -5.26
C ALA A 50 -7.08 -4.29 -3.83
N PRO A 51 -8.16 -3.96 -3.08
CA PRO A 51 -8.03 -3.48 -1.71
C PRO A 51 -7.40 -4.49 -0.76
N ILE A 52 -7.72 -5.78 -0.91
CA ILE A 52 -7.17 -6.85 -0.06
C ILE A 52 -5.70 -7.03 -0.39
N ALA A 53 -5.36 -7.14 -1.69
CA ALA A 53 -3.98 -7.22 -2.14
C ALA A 53 -3.14 -6.02 -1.66
N LEU A 54 -3.66 -4.80 -1.78
CA LEU A 54 -3.01 -3.58 -1.28
C LEU A 54 -2.75 -3.64 0.22
N TRP A 55 -3.73 -4.06 1.03
CA TRP A 55 -3.54 -4.23 2.47
C TRP A 55 -2.48 -5.29 2.77
N THR A 56 -2.47 -6.43 2.08
CA THR A 56 -1.43 -7.44 2.22
C THR A 56 -0.05 -6.87 1.90
N CYS A 57 0.09 -6.09 0.83
CA CYS A 57 1.34 -5.44 0.45
C CYS A 57 1.81 -4.43 1.51
N ILE A 58 0.90 -3.60 2.00
CA ILE A 58 1.15 -2.63 3.07
C ILE A 58 1.60 -3.34 4.35
N THR A 59 0.86 -4.37 4.79
CA THR A 59 1.17 -5.11 6.01
C THR A 59 2.50 -5.87 5.88
N MET A 60 2.78 -6.47 4.72
CA MET A 60 4.04 -7.20 4.51
C MET A 60 5.24 -6.25 4.51
N SER A 61 5.16 -5.14 3.78
CA SER A 61 6.24 -4.13 3.78
C SER A 61 6.44 -3.51 5.17
N PHE A 62 5.35 -3.31 5.94
CA PHE A 62 5.43 -2.81 7.31
C PHE A 62 6.08 -3.84 8.24
N GLY A 63 5.66 -5.11 8.14
CA GLY A 63 6.25 -6.22 8.88
C GLY A 63 7.74 -6.38 8.60
N LEU A 64 8.15 -6.31 7.32
CA LEU A 64 9.56 -6.36 6.92
C LEU A 64 10.36 -5.21 7.55
N THR A 65 9.79 -4.00 7.55
CA THR A 65 10.45 -2.83 8.13
C THR A 65 10.62 -2.98 9.65
N ILE A 66 9.59 -3.44 10.35
CA ILE A 66 9.67 -3.72 11.81
C ILE A 66 10.67 -4.84 12.10
N ALA A 67 10.67 -5.91 11.32
CA ALA A 67 11.58 -7.02 11.52
C ALA A 67 13.05 -6.57 11.34
N ALA A 68 13.33 -5.72 10.34
CA ALA A 68 14.65 -5.14 10.17
C ALA A 68 15.03 -4.16 11.30
N MET A 69 14.07 -3.38 11.83
CA MET A 69 14.31 -2.55 13.01
C MET A 69 14.67 -3.37 14.25
N ALA A 70 13.91 -4.43 14.52
CA ALA A 70 14.11 -5.27 15.69
C ALA A 70 15.50 -5.93 15.67
N ASN A 71 16.01 -6.23 14.48
CA ASN A 71 17.29 -6.89 14.27
C ASN A 71 18.43 -5.92 13.90
N ILE A 72 18.25 -4.60 14.03
CA ILE A 72 19.21 -3.59 13.54
C ILE A 72 20.64 -3.73 14.10
N ASN A 73 20.77 -4.29 15.31
CA ASN A 73 22.07 -4.49 15.96
C ASN A 73 22.80 -5.75 15.47
N PHE A 74 22.09 -6.67 14.82
CA PHE A 74 22.60 -7.98 14.38
C PHE A 74 22.78 -8.06 12.86
N ILE A 75 22.15 -7.17 12.11
CA ILE A 75 22.24 -7.13 10.65
C ILE A 75 23.41 -6.27 10.18
N THR A 76 24.01 -6.69 9.08
CA THR A 76 25.05 -5.96 8.37
C THR A 76 24.48 -4.73 7.67
N LEU A 77 25.32 -3.73 7.39
CA LEU A 77 24.93 -2.55 6.63
C LEU A 77 24.39 -2.91 5.22
N LEU A 78 24.93 -3.97 4.62
CA LEU A 78 24.49 -4.46 3.31
C LEU A 78 23.04 -4.95 3.35
N GLU A 79 22.67 -5.71 4.38
CA GLU A 79 21.30 -6.19 4.59
C GLU A 79 20.34 -5.05 4.83
N VAL A 80 20.75 -4.08 5.65
CA VAL A 80 19.98 -2.85 5.89
C VAL A 80 19.68 -2.15 4.58
N LEU A 81 20.69 -1.94 3.74
CA LEU A 81 20.54 -1.32 2.42
C LEU A 81 19.60 -2.11 1.52
N GLN A 82 19.70 -3.45 1.53
CA GLN A 82 18.81 -4.32 0.76
C GLN A 82 17.36 -4.27 1.27
N VAL A 83 17.14 -4.23 2.57
CA VAL A 83 15.80 -4.07 3.13
C VAL A 83 15.23 -2.69 2.81
N CYS A 84 16.00 -1.61 2.97
CA CYS A 84 15.59 -0.27 2.55
C CYS A 84 15.11 -0.28 1.12
N ASN A 85 15.94 -0.84 0.25
CA ASN A 85 15.63 -1.07 -1.13
C ASN A 85 14.27 -1.78 -1.22
N LEU A 86 14.11 -2.99 -0.67
CA LEU A 86 12.88 -3.80 -0.82
C LEU A 86 11.63 -3.01 -0.43
N VAL A 87 11.70 -2.26 0.67
CA VAL A 87 10.59 -1.43 1.14
C VAL A 87 10.28 -0.30 0.15
N TRP A 88 11.28 0.34 -0.44
CA TRP A 88 11.07 1.34 -1.50
C TRP A 88 10.40 0.74 -2.74
N LEU A 89 10.81 -0.46 -3.16
CA LEU A 89 10.17 -1.15 -4.26
C LEU A 89 8.69 -1.44 -3.97
N ALA A 90 8.39 -1.91 -2.75
CA ALA A 90 7.00 -2.14 -2.31
C ALA A 90 6.18 -0.83 -2.31
N ASN A 91 6.75 0.28 -1.85
CA ASN A 91 6.07 1.58 -1.89
C ASN A 91 5.71 1.99 -3.32
N ILE A 92 6.62 1.79 -4.27
CA ILE A 92 6.36 2.09 -5.69
C ILE A 92 5.23 1.20 -6.21
N GLY A 93 5.27 -0.10 -5.91
CA GLY A 93 4.19 -1.02 -6.26
C GLY A 93 2.83 -0.61 -5.68
N ILE A 94 2.80 -0.13 -4.43
CA ILE A 94 1.60 0.41 -3.79
C ILE A 94 1.08 1.64 -4.53
N PHE A 95 1.94 2.58 -4.92
CA PHE A 95 1.54 3.78 -5.67
C PHE A 95 1.01 3.45 -7.06
N VAL A 96 1.68 2.55 -7.78
CA VAL A 96 1.24 2.06 -9.10
C VAL A 96 -0.14 1.39 -8.98
N SER A 97 -0.30 0.54 -7.96
CA SER A 97 -1.55 -0.14 -7.64
C SER A 97 -2.68 0.84 -7.30
N LEU A 98 -2.41 1.86 -6.49
CA LEU A 98 -3.37 2.93 -6.16
C LEU A 98 -3.77 3.78 -7.37
N ALA A 99 -2.81 4.12 -8.24
CA ALA A 99 -3.08 4.86 -9.46
C ALA A 99 -3.99 4.06 -10.40
N SER A 100 -3.68 2.77 -10.58
CA SER A 100 -4.49 1.83 -11.35
C SER A 100 -5.90 1.69 -10.77
N TYR A 101 -6.01 1.51 -9.45
CA TYR A 101 -7.28 1.42 -8.73
C TYR A 101 -8.15 2.68 -8.91
N SER A 102 -7.57 3.87 -8.72
CA SER A 102 -8.25 5.16 -8.87
C SER A 102 -8.85 5.33 -10.27
N ARG A 103 -8.14 4.89 -11.30
CA ARG A 103 -8.58 4.97 -12.70
C ARG A 103 -9.78 4.08 -12.99
N GLN A 104 -9.73 2.81 -12.56
CA GLN A 104 -10.83 1.87 -12.79
C GLN A 104 -12.11 2.32 -12.07
N LYS A 105 -11.97 2.89 -10.85
CA LYS A 105 -13.08 3.49 -10.12
C LYS A 105 -13.74 4.66 -10.87
N ALA A 106 -12.96 5.50 -11.57
CA ALA A 106 -13.52 6.63 -12.33
C ALA A 106 -14.42 6.20 -13.52
N GLY A 107 -14.22 4.97 -14.01
CA GLY A 107 -15.03 4.34 -15.05
C GLY A 107 -16.38 3.79 -14.54
N SER A 108 -16.41 3.20 -13.34
CA SER A 108 -17.61 2.54 -12.79
C SER A 108 -18.55 3.51 -12.07
N ARG A 109 -19.52 4.08 -12.78
CA ARG A 109 -20.50 5.04 -12.22
C ARG A 109 -21.51 4.43 -11.23
N LYS A 110 -21.78 3.11 -11.30
CA LYS A 110 -22.87 2.46 -10.55
C LYS A 110 -22.54 2.13 -9.09
N ALA A 111 -21.27 2.07 -8.68
CA ALA A 111 -20.88 1.59 -7.35
C ALA A 111 -20.44 2.70 -6.36
N ARG A 112 -20.86 3.95 -6.60
CA ARG A 112 -20.19 5.14 -6.05
C ARG A 112 -20.50 5.47 -4.59
N SER A 113 -21.54 4.92 -3.98
CA SER A 113 -22.00 5.37 -2.65
C SER A 113 -21.32 4.63 -1.49
N SER A 114 -21.47 3.31 -1.40
CA SER A 114 -20.98 2.49 -0.27
C SER A 114 -19.44 2.35 -0.24
N ARG A 115 -18.78 2.26 -1.40
CA ARG A 115 -17.32 1.97 -1.47
C ARG A 115 -16.41 3.11 -1.05
N ASN A 116 -16.92 4.34 -0.91
CA ASN A 116 -16.07 5.48 -0.60
C ASN A 116 -15.34 5.33 0.74
N ILE A 117 -15.96 4.70 1.75
CA ILE A 117 -15.35 4.59 3.08
C ILE A 117 -14.12 3.67 3.07
N LEU A 118 -14.22 2.52 2.41
CA LEU A 118 -13.12 1.54 2.35
C LEU A 118 -11.91 2.10 1.59
N ASP A 119 -12.17 2.86 0.53
CA ASP A 119 -11.13 3.47 -0.31
C ASP A 119 -10.27 4.48 0.46
N TYR A 120 -10.89 5.26 1.35
CA TYR A 120 -10.14 6.21 2.18
C TYR A 120 -9.21 5.49 3.17
N ARG A 121 -9.64 4.33 3.69
CA ARG A 121 -8.80 3.54 4.62
C ARG A 121 -7.57 2.98 3.92
N VAL A 122 -7.73 2.42 2.71
CA VAL A 122 -6.60 1.90 1.93
C VAL A 122 -5.63 3.02 1.55
N LYS A 123 -6.15 4.15 1.04
CA LYS A 123 -5.31 5.32 0.71
C LYS A 123 -4.55 5.83 1.94
N PHE A 124 -5.22 5.97 3.08
CA PHE A 124 -4.62 6.43 4.31
C PHE A 124 -3.57 5.44 4.86
N GLY A 125 -3.85 4.13 4.80
CA GLY A 125 -2.91 3.08 5.15
C GLY A 125 -1.63 3.16 4.30
N ALA A 126 -1.77 3.32 2.99
CA ALA A 126 -0.63 3.49 2.09
C ALA A 126 0.17 4.77 2.38
N MET A 127 -0.50 5.88 2.70
CA MET A 127 0.18 7.14 3.08
C MET A 127 0.97 6.99 4.38
N ILE A 128 0.37 6.38 5.42
CA ILE A 128 1.06 6.10 6.68
C ILE A 128 2.26 5.19 6.43
N GLN A 129 2.07 4.12 5.66
CA GLN A 129 3.15 3.16 5.41
C GLN A 129 4.32 3.79 4.64
N THR A 130 4.01 4.63 3.65
CA THR A 130 5.06 5.36 2.92
C THR A 130 5.81 6.33 3.83
N LEU A 131 5.09 7.09 4.68
CA LEU A 131 5.72 7.98 5.67
C LEU A 131 6.61 7.20 6.63
N PHE A 132 6.13 6.07 7.14
CA PHE A 132 6.87 5.20 8.04
C PHE A 132 8.15 4.68 7.36
N SER A 133 8.04 4.18 6.13
CA SER A 133 9.17 3.71 5.34
C SER A 133 10.20 4.82 5.04
N MET A 134 9.75 6.03 4.68
CA MET A 134 10.64 7.17 4.45
C MET A 134 11.34 7.62 5.74
N ALA A 135 10.61 7.70 6.85
CA ALA A 135 11.18 8.00 8.16
C ALA A 135 12.22 6.97 8.59
N MET A 136 11.94 5.70 8.32
CA MET A 136 12.86 4.60 8.54
C MET A 136 14.11 4.67 7.68
N THR A 137 13.97 5.04 6.41
CA THR A 137 15.10 5.28 5.51
C THR A 137 16.00 6.38 6.07
N VAL A 138 15.43 7.50 6.51
CA VAL A 138 16.19 8.61 7.15
C VAL A 138 16.88 8.14 8.43
N TYR A 139 16.16 7.39 9.27
CA TYR A 139 16.72 6.83 10.50
C TYR A 139 17.92 5.91 10.21
N MET A 140 17.80 5.01 9.23
CA MET A 140 18.88 4.10 8.85
C MET A 140 20.11 4.86 8.31
N TRP A 141 19.92 5.86 7.44
CA TRP A 141 21.01 6.72 7.00
C TRP A 141 21.66 7.51 8.14
N SER A 142 20.88 7.94 9.14
CA SER A 142 21.42 8.63 10.32
C SER A 142 22.28 7.71 11.19
N ARG A 143 22.00 6.40 11.19
CA ARG A 143 22.65 5.37 12.01
C ARG A 143 23.70 4.55 11.27
N VAL A 144 24.00 4.88 10.01
CA VAL A 144 24.90 4.10 9.15
C VAL A 144 26.29 3.86 9.75
N GLU A 145 26.81 4.80 10.54
CA GLU A 145 28.12 4.69 11.23
C GLU A 145 28.08 3.76 12.45
N THR A 146 26.91 3.57 13.05
CA THR A 146 26.72 2.72 14.24
C THR A 146 26.37 1.29 13.89
N ILE A 147 25.83 1.05 12.68
CA ILE A 147 25.45 -0.26 12.18
C ILE A 147 26.73 -1.02 11.80
N GLY A 148 26.96 -2.19 12.42
CA GLY A 148 28.14 -3.02 12.17
C GLY A 148 29.32 -2.80 13.11
N CYS A 149 29.36 -1.72 13.90
CA CYS A 149 30.44 -1.47 14.87
C CYS A 149 30.57 -2.55 15.97
N LEU A 150 29.48 -3.26 16.31
CA LEU A 150 29.52 -4.39 17.25
C LEU A 150 29.98 -5.70 16.60
N ALA A 151 29.80 -5.86 15.29
CA ALA A 151 30.30 -7.00 14.54
C ALA A 151 31.76 -6.71 14.18
N ALA A 152 32.66 -6.89 15.15
CA ALA A 152 34.08 -6.57 15.13
C ALA A 152 34.89 -7.24 13.99
N GLN A 153 34.59 -6.90 12.74
CA GLN A 153 35.37 -7.29 11.57
C GLN A 153 36.09 -6.05 11.02
N PRO A 154 37.43 -5.96 11.18
CA PRO A 154 38.24 -4.83 10.70
C PRO A 154 38.28 -4.69 9.17
N ALA A 155 37.61 -5.56 8.42
CA ALA A 155 37.55 -5.54 6.95
C ALA A 155 36.37 -4.74 6.36
N GLN A 156 35.46 -4.17 7.18
CA GLN A 156 34.28 -3.44 6.68
C GLN A 156 34.54 -2.00 6.21
N ALA A 157 35.80 -1.55 6.18
CA ALA A 157 36.16 -0.17 5.87
C ALA A 157 35.91 0.27 4.42
N GLU A 158 35.57 -0.66 3.51
CA GLU A 158 35.45 -0.35 2.07
C GLU A 158 34.08 -0.71 1.48
N ILE A 159 32.99 -0.54 2.24
CA ILE A 159 31.66 -0.74 1.66
C ILE A 159 31.35 0.41 0.68
N GLN A 160 31.32 0.07 -0.62
CA GLN A 160 30.94 1.01 -1.67
C GLN A 160 29.42 1.04 -1.83
N TYR A 161 28.84 2.23 -1.71
CA TYR A 161 27.45 2.51 -2.06
C TYR A 161 27.36 2.91 -3.53
N VAL A 162 26.45 2.27 -4.28
CA VAL A 162 26.21 2.59 -5.68
C VAL A 162 24.97 3.47 -5.79
N PHE A 163 25.16 4.74 -6.13
CA PHE A 163 24.09 5.68 -6.42
C PHE A 163 24.06 5.98 -7.90
N PHE A 164 23.00 5.60 -8.62
CA PHE A 164 22.86 5.87 -10.05
C PHE A 164 24.09 5.49 -10.88
N LEU A 165 24.59 4.26 -10.69
CA LEU A 165 25.80 3.69 -11.32
C LEU A 165 27.13 4.29 -10.85
N TRP A 166 27.13 5.36 -10.04
CA TRP A 166 28.34 5.89 -9.41
C TRP A 166 28.63 5.20 -8.08
N GLY A 167 29.82 4.64 -7.94
CA GLY A 167 30.32 4.10 -6.68
C GLY A 167 30.84 5.23 -5.80
N THR A 168 30.33 5.32 -4.58
CA THR A 168 30.76 6.28 -3.56
C THR A 168 30.93 5.55 -2.24
N GLU A 169 31.81 6.02 -1.36
CA GLU A 169 31.93 5.47 -0.01
C GLU A 169 30.62 5.64 0.78
N ALA A 170 30.10 4.54 1.32
CA ALA A 170 28.80 4.53 2.00
C ALA A 170 28.78 5.40 3.27
N VAL A 171 29.85 5.32 4.07
CA VAL A 171 29.94 5.96 5.39
C VAL A 171 30.16 7.48 5.29
N GLY A 172 30.85 7.94 4.23
CA GLY A 172 31.18 9.35 4.04
C GLY A 172 30.15 10.09 3.17
N THR A 173 30.49 10.26 1.90
CA THR A 173 29.68 11.02 0.93
C THR A 173 28.31 10.40 0.73
N GLY A 174 28.21 9.07 0.69
CA GLY A 174 26.96 8.33 0.55
C GLY A 174 25.94 8.68 1.64
N LYS A 175 26.37 8.70 2.91
CA LYS A 175 25.55 9.11 4.06
C LYS A 175 24.95 10.51 3.86
N ARG A 176 25.77 11.50 3.52
CA ARG A 176 25.32 12.89 3.39
C ARG A 176 24.32 13.05 2.25
N VAL A 177 24.61 12.45 1.11
CA VAL A 177 23.75 12.46 -0.07
C VAL A 177 22.44 11.74 0.23
N GLY A 178 22.51 10.52 0.76
CA GLY A 178 21.34 9.71 1.12
C GLY A 178 20.44 10.41 2.12
N LEU A 179 21.00 11.00 3.17
CA LEU A 179 20.25 11.74 4.19
C LEU A 179 19.62 13.01 3.62
N ALA A 180 20.34 13.78 2.79
CA ALA A 180 19.82 14.98 2.15
C ALA A 180 18.63 14.66 1.23
N PHE A 181 18.77 13.68 0.33
CA PHE A 181 17.71 13.28 -0.59
C PHE A 181 16.52 12.66 0.15
N SER A 182 16.74 11.72 1.06
CA SER A 182 15.66 11.08 1.82
C SER A 182 14.89 12.07 2.68
N SER A 183 15.58 13.01 3.34
CA SER A 183 14.93 14.07 4.14
C SER A 183 14.13 15.03 3.26
N PHE A 184 14.66 15.39 2.09
CA PHE A 184 13.96 16.24 1.11
C PHE A 184 12.67 15.57 0.60
N PHE A 185 12.75 14.29 0.20
CA PHE A 185 11.57 13.54 -0.23
C PHE A 185 10.55 13.35 0.91
N LEU A 186 11.02 13.06 2.12
CA LEU A 186 10.15 12.95 3.30
C LEU A 186 9.42 14.27 3.58
N ALA A 187 10.11 15.41 3.50
CA ALA A 187 9.51 16.73 3.71
C ALA A 187 8.44 17.05 2.66
N ILE A 188 8.74 16.83 1.37
CA ILE A 188 7.77 17.01 0.28
C ILE A 188 6.56 16.11 0.48
N TYR A 189 6.80 14.82 0.73
CA TYR A 189 5.72 13.84 0.87
C TYR A 189 4.84 14.13 2.09
N THR A 190 5.44 14.54 3.20
CA THR A 190 4.72 14.97 4.41
C THR A 190 3.86 16.20 4.11
N GLY A 191 4.41 17.20 3.41
CA GLY A 191 3.66 18.39 2.99
C GLY A 191 2.45 18.05 2.12
N LEU A 192 2.64 17.18 1.12
CA LEU A 192 1.54 16.71 0.25
C LEU A 192 0.50 15.92 1.05
N SER A 193 0.93 15.02 1.94
CA SER A 193 0.03 14.20 2.76
C SER A 193 -0.79 15.04 3.74
N LEU A 194 -0.15 16.01 4.41
CA LEU A 194 -0.84 16.95 5.30
C LEU A 194 -1.82 17.83 4.52
N HIS A 195 -1.44 18.31 3.33
CA HIS A 195 -2.33 19.09 2.48
C HIS A 195 -3.57 18.28 2.06
N GLU A 196 -3.39 17.02 1.66
CA GLU A 196 -4.51 16.14 1.32
C GLU A 196 -5.40 15.83 2.53
N LEU A 197 -4.79 15.52 3.69
CA LEU A 197 -5.52 15.23 4.92
C LEU A 197 -6.31 16.47 5.40
N PHE A 198 -5.71 17.66 5.32
CA PHE A 198 -6.36 18.91 5.67
C PHE A 198 -7.50 19.24 4.70
N SER A 199 -7.28 19.08 3.40
CA SER A 199 -8.33 19.23 2.37
C SER A 199 -9.50 18.28 2.62
N PHE A 200 -9.22 17.03 2.95
CA PHE A 200 -10.23 16.03 3.30
C PHE A 200 -11.00 16.44 4.56
N TYR A 201 -10.30 16.81 5.63
CA TYR A 201 -10.91 17.21 6.90
C TYR A 201 -11.79 18.46 6.74
N ARG A 202 -11.32 19.46 6.00
CA ARG A 202 -12.07 20.67 5.66
C ARG A 202 -13.33 20.35 4.86
N ASN A 203 -13.24 19.48 3.85
CA ASN A 203 -14.40 19.07 3.05
C ASN A 203 -15.41 18.26 3.88
N ARG A 204 -14.94 17.40 4.80
CA ARG A 204 -15.81 16.67 5.71
C ARG A 204 -16.55 17.61 6.66
N ARG A 205 -15.86 18.60 7.25
CA ARG A 205 -16.50 19.63 8.09
C ARG A 205 -17.59 20.41 7.33
N ARG A 206 -17.36 20.76 6.06
CA ARG A 206 -18.36 21.44 5.23
C ARG A 206 -19.62 20.61 5.05
N LYS A 207 -19.49 19.33 4.72
CA LYS A 207 -20.63 18.42 4.55
C LYS A 207 -21.46 18.25 5.83
N VAL A 208 -20.79 18.07 6.97
CA VAL A 208 -21.48 17.96 8.27
C VAL A 208 -22.28 19.24 8.56
N ARG A 209 -21.75 20.43 8.22
CA ARG A 209 -22.47 21.69 8.40
C ARG A 209 -23.69 21.80 7.48
N GLU A 210 -23.60 21.33 6.24
CA GLU A 210 -24.74 21.30 5.30
C GLU A 210 -25.83 20.32 5.77
N ASP A 211 -25.45 19.12 6.24
CA ASP A 211 -26.39 18.11 6.73
C ASP A 211 -27.13 18.56 8.00
N PHE A 212 -26.46 19.34 8.88
CA PHE A 212 -27.09 19.95 10.05
C PHE A 212 -27.93 21.18 9.69
N GLY A 213 -27.51 22.00 8.72
CA GLY A 213 -28.22 23.22 8.33
C GLY A 213 -29.51 22.96 7.53
N THR A 214 -29.60 21.84 6.82
CA THR A 214 -30.75 21.53 5.94
C THR A 214 -31.88 20.79 6.66
N LYS A 215 -31.67 20.35 7.91
CA LYS A 215 -32.74 19.85 8.78
C LYS A 215 -33.41 21.00 9.54
N THR A 216 -33.88 22.02 8.82
CA THR A 216 -34.97 22.84 9.38
C THR A 216 -36.13 21.87 9.60
N PRO A 217 -36.65 21.72 10.83
CA PRO A 217 -37.79 20.84 11.07
C PRO A 217 -38.91 21.34 10.18
N THR A 218 -39.18 20.60 9.11
CA THR A 218 -40.43 20.80 8.38
C THR A 218 -41.47 20.44 9.42
N ILE A 219 -42.09 21.44 10.02
CA ILE A 219 -43.27 21.29 10.85
C ILE A 219 -44.31 20.72 9.90
N ILE A 220 -44.35 19.39 9.82
CA ILE A 220 -45.47 18.68 9.22
C ILE A 220 -46.60 18.99 10.20
N ASN A 221 -47.41 19.98 9.85
CA ASN A 221 -48.72 20.15 10.45
C ASN A 221 -49.48 18.85 10.18
N GLN A 222 -49.33 17.88 11.07
CA GLN A 222 -50.13 16.67 11.10
C GLN A 222 -51.55 17.11 11.44
N THR A 223 -52.36 17.34 10.42
CA THR A 223 -53.81 17.34 10.57
C THR A 223 -54.21 15.92 10.95
N THR A 224 -54.42 15.71 12.24
CA THR A 224 -54.87 14.47 12.86
C THR A 224 -56.23 14.09 12.27
N VAL A 225 -56.27 13.13 11.35
CA VAL A 225 -57.50 12.42 11.03
C VAL A 225 -57.56 11.21 11.96
N PRO A 226 -58.61 11.06 12.80
CA PRO A 226 -58.75 9.92 13.69
C PRO A 226 -59.05 8.66 12.87
N VAL A 227 -58.10 7.72 12.85
CA VAL A 227 -58.31 6.38 12.27
C VAL A 227 -58.78 5.45 13.38
N LEU A 228 -59.95 4.86 13.14
CA LEU A 228 -60.64 3.91 14.01
C LEU A 228 -59.84 2.60 14.15
N THR A 229 -59.83 2.12 15.39
CA THR A 229 -59.39 0.82 15.90
C THR A 229 -59.69 -0.38 15.01
N GLY A 230 -58.67 -1.22 14.77
CA GLY A 230 -58.78 -2.51 14.09
C GLY A 230 -57.77 -3.54 14.61
N THR A 231 -58.21 -4.31 15.61
CA THR A 231 -57.98 -5.74 15.92
C THR A 231 -56.53 -6.30 16.06
N PRO A 232 -56.18 -6.93 17.19
CA PRO A 232 -54.94 -7.70 17.36
C PRO A 232 -55.04 -9.10 16.72
N THR A 233 -53.98 -9.54 16.02
CA THR A 233 -53.86 -10.91 15.50
C THR A 233 -52.68 -11.61 16.20
N PRO A 234 -52.83 -12.88 16.63
CA PRO A 234 -52.01 -13.48 17.69
C PRO A 234 -50.69 -14.10 17.22
N LEU A 235 -49.85 -14.33 18.23
CA LEU A 235 -48.58 -15.06 18.23
C LEU A 235 -48.63 -16.40 17.50
N SER A 236 -47.51 -16.76 16.86
CA SER A 236 -47.16 -18.16 16.58
C SER A 236 -45.73 -18.46 17.04
N PRO A 237 -45.47 -19.72 17.45
CA PRO A 237 -44.40 -20.06 18.38
C PRO A 237 -43.11 -20.49 17.68
N ALA A 238 -42.07 -20.52 18.50
CA ALA A 238 -40.74 -21.01 18.19
C ALA A 238 -40.75 -22.48 17.71
N ALA A 239 -39.96 -22.75 16.66
CA ALA A 239 -39.47 -24.08 16.33
C ALA A 239 -37.94 -24.01 16.20
N SER A 240 -37.30 -24.65 17.16
CA SER A 240 -35.92 -25.12 17.13
C SER A 240 -35.76 -26.18 16.04
N ASP A 241 -34.72 -26.10 15.22
CA ASP A 241 -34.16 -27.27 14.55
C ASP A 241 -32.66 -27.11 14.33
N ASP A 242 -31.92 -27.96 15.03
CA ASP A 242 -30.52 -28.28 14.82
C ASP A 242 -30.41 -29.23 13.61
N SER A 243 -29.65 -28.87 12.57
CA SER A 243 -28.88 -29.86 11.81
C SER A 243 -27.85 -29.26 10.83
N PRO A 244 -26.75 -30.01 10.56
CA PRO A 244 -25.60 -29.53 9.82
C PRO A 244 -25.65 -29.81 8.31
N ALA A 245 -24.95 -28.95 7.57
CA ALA A 245 -24.27 -29.17 6.29
C ALA A 245 -25.03 -29.86 5.12
N THR A 246 -25.30 -29.11 4.05
CA THR A 246 -25.10 -29.52 2.64
C THR A 246 -25.28 -28.29 1.72
N PRO A 247 -24.39 -28.02 0.74
CA PRO A 247 -24.59 -26.96 -0.24
C PRO A 247 -25.39 -27.48 -1.44
N ASN A 248 -26.68 -27.19 -1.50
CA ASN A 248 -27.50 -27.43 -2.68
C ASN A 248 -27.42 -26.22 -3.65
N LEU A 249 -26.95 -26.53 -4.87
CA LEU A 249 -27.10 -25.72 -6.08
C LEU A 249 -28.60 -25.46 -6.34
N VAL A 250 -29.01 -24.19 -6.26
CA VAL A 250 -30.34 -23.76 -6.71
C VAL A 250 -30.21 -23.07 -8.07
N LEU A 251 -30.61 -23.82 -9.08
CA LEU A 251 -30.93 -23.40 -10.45
C LEU A 251 -32.46 -23.36 -10.57
N SER A 252 -33.06 -22.18 -10.77
CA SER A 252 -34.45 -21.92 -11.28
C SER A 252 -34.82 -20.46 -10.97
N HIS A 253 -35.58 -19.68 -11.72
CA HIS A 253 -36.23 -19.76 -13.03
C HIS A 253 -36.62 -18.30 -13.42
N PRO A 254 -36.88 -17.98 -14.71
CA PRO A 254 -37.38 -16.68 -15.14
C PRO A 254 -38.92 -16.69 -15.29
N ILE A 255 -39.62 -15.79 -14.59
CA ILE A 255 -41.08 -15.55 -14.68
C ILE A 255 -41.29 -14.09 -14.26
N SER A 256 -42.14 -13.25 -14.81
CA SER A 256 -43.01 -13.23 -15.99
C SER A 256 -43.36 -11.76 -16.19
N ILE A 257 -43.56 -11.39 -17.45
CA ILE A 257 -44.17 -10.15 -17.89
C ILE A 257 -45.58 -10.04 -17.27
N ASN A 258 -45.99 -8.84 -16.85
CA ASN A 258 -47.35 -8.39 -17.11
C ASN A 258 -47.46 -6.86 -17.30
N PRO A 259 -48.37 -6.38 -18.16
CA PRO A 259 -48.40 -5.03 -18.70
C PRO A 259 -49.54 -4.16 -18.12
N ILE A 260 -49.35 -2.84 -18.25
CA ILE A 260 -50.33 -1.78 -18.60
C ILE A 260 -51.60 -1.61 -17.73
N SER A 261 -51.78 -0.41 -17.16
CA SER A 261 -52.93 0.53 -17.39
C SER A 261 -52.91 1.69 -16.34
N PRO A 262 -53.69 2.79 -16.46
CA PRO A 262 -53.32 3.98 -17.23
C PRO A 262 -53.56 5.32 -16.48
N LEU A 263 -53.25 6.43 -17.17
CA LEU A 263 -53.86 7.76 -17.07
C LEU A 263 -54.09 8.38 -15.68
N ASN A 264 -53.28 9.38 -15.33
CA ASN A 264 -53.84 10.54 -14.65
C ASN A 264 -53.29 11.84 -15.24
N LEU A 265 -54.23 12.61 -15.80
CA LEU A 265 -54.05 13.88 -16.49
C LEU A 265 -54.18 14.99 -15.43
N GLY A 266 -53.11 15.73 -15.19
CA GLY A 266 -53.12 16.84 -14.24
C GLY A 266 -51.96 17.78 -14.50
N SER A 267 -52.20 18.76 -15.37
CA SER A 267 -51.27 19.83 -15.71
C SER A 267 -51.01 20.73 -14.50
N CYS A 268 -49.74 21.07 -14.26
CA CYS A 268 -49.35 22.39 -13.77
C CYS A 268 -47.96 22.72 -14.31
N SER A 269 -47.97 23.56 -15.34
CA SER A 269 -46.86 24.38 -15.82
C SER A 269 -46.17 25.11 -14.67
N HIS A 270 -44.84 25.08 -14.60
CA HIS A 270 -44.01 26.26 -14.31
C HIS A 270 -42.51 25.98 -14.54
N SER A 271 -41.92 26.88 -15.33
CA SER A 271 -40.50 27.25 -15.38
C SER A 271 -39.49 26.23 -15.92
N ALA A 272 -39.45 26.13 -17.25
CA ALA A 272 -38.35 25.57 -18.02
C ALA A 272 -37.11 26.48 -17.98
N ASN A 273 -36.44 26.60 -16.82
CA ASN A 273 -35.06 27.06 -16.78
C ASN A 273 -34.15 25.90 -17.17
N SER A 274 -34.06 25.67 -18.48
CA SER A 274 -33.13 24.73 -19.10
C SER A 274 -31.69 25.24 -18.94
N SER A 275 -31.16 25.09 -17.72
CA SER A 275 -29.71 25.09 -17.52
C SER A 275 -29.18 23.87 -18.29
N GLN A 276 -28.76 24.12 -19.54
CA GLN A 276 -27.97 23.20 -20.33
C GLN A 276 -26.69 22.91 -19.54
N SER A 277 -26.78 21.93 -18.65
CA SER A 277 -25.65 21.28 -18.02
C SER A 277 -24.87 20.65 -19.16
N ARG A 278 -23.89 21.40 -19.67
CA ARG A 278 -22.87 20.94 -20.62
C ARG A 278 -22.13 19.79 -19.95
N ARG A 279 -22.72 18.59 -20.03
CA ARG A 279 -22.09 17.36 -19.58
C ARG A 279 -20.80 17.24 -20.40
N PRO A 280 -19.61 17.25 -19.75
CA PRO A 280 -18.37 17.05 -20.49
C PRO A 280 -18.49 15.72 -21.23
N LYS A 281 -18.35 15.79 -22.56
CA LYS A 281 -18.40 14.67 -23.48
C LYS A 281 -17.23 13.74 -23.10
N ARG A 282 -17.47 12.84 -22.15
CA ARG A 282 -16.47 11.88 -21.68
C ARG A 282 -16.04 11.09 -22.90
N ARG A 283 -14.80 11.31 -23.36
CA ARG A 283 -14.10 10.43 -24.29
C ARG A 283 -14.33 9.01 -23.79
N ARG A 284 -15.10 8.22 -24.55
CA ARG A 284 -15.14 6.76 -24.36
C ARG A 284 -13.79 6.27 -24.84
N TRP A 285 -12.94 5.89 -23.90
CA TRP A 285 -11.73 5.15 -24.20
C TRP A 285 -12.21 3.80 -24.73
N SER A 286 -12.03 3.58 -26.03
CA SER A 286 -12.50 2.40 -26.74
C SER A 286 -11.93 1.15 -26.06
N SER A 287 -12.83 0.22 -25.75
CA SER A 287 -12.69 -0.97 -24.90
C SER A 287 -11.79 -2.08 -25.47
N GLY A 288 -10.78 -1.73 -26.27
CA GLY A 288 -9.88 -2.70 -26.91
C GLY A 288 -8.42 -2.26 -27.02
N ASN A 289 -8.10 -1.00 -26.71
CA ASN A 289 -6.73 -0.50 -26.78
C ASN A 289 -6.17 -0.39 -25.38
N LEU A 290 -5.01 -1.02 -25.14
CA LEU A 290 -4.22 -0.80 -23.93
C LEU A 290 -4.13 0.71 -23.67
N ASP A 291 -4.39 1.10 -22.44
CA ASP A 291 -4.30 2.51 -22.06
C ASP A 291 -2.85 2.99 -22.14
N PRO A 292 -2.53 4.01 -22.95
CA PRO A 292 -1.17 4.55 -23.01
C PRO A 292 -0.65 5.02 -21.65
N MET A 293 -1.52 5.45 -20.74
CA MET A 293 -1.12 5.83 -19.38
C MET A 293 -0.75 4.60 -18.53
N LEU A 294 -1.50 3.49 -18.65
CA LEU A 294 -1.16 2.20 -18.06
C LEU A 294 0.16 1.65 -18.61
N VAL A 295 0.35 1.72 -19.93
CA VAL A 295 1.62 1.32 -20.57
C VAL A 295 2.76 2.18 -20.02
N GLY A 296 2.55 3.49 -19.88
CA GLY A 296 3.54 4.39 -19.27
C GLY A 296 3.87 4.03 -17.81
N ILE A 297 2.85 3.68 -17.01
CA ILE A 297 3.03 3.22 -15.63
C ILE A 297 3.84 1.91 -15.59
N LEU A 298 3.52 0.93 -16.43
CA LEU A 298 4.24 -0.33 -16.52
C LEU A 298 5.69 -0.14 -16.99
N ILE A 299 5.94 0.78 -17.93
CA ILE A 299 7.30 1.10 -18.38
C ILE A 299 8.10 1.74 -17.24
N ILE A 300 7.52 2.72 -16.53
CA ILE A 300 8.19 3.37 -15.39
C ILE A 300 8.47 2.35 -14.29
N GLU A 301 7.51 1.48 -13.98
CA GLU A 301 7.66 0.41 -13.01
C GLU A 301 8.80 -0.54 -13.42
N PHE A 302 8.80 -1.01 -14.67
CA PHE A 302 9.84 -1.90 -15.17
C PHE A 302 11.23 -1.24 -15.16
N LEU A 303 11.32 0.05 -15.50
CA LEU A 303 12.57 0.81 -15.44
C LEU A 303 13.08 0.97 -14.01
N VAL A 304 12.20 1.33 -13.06
CA VAL A 304 12.60 1.47 -11.66
C VAL A 304 12.98 0.12 -11.07
N TRP A 305 12.21 -0.93 -11.38
CA TRP A 305 12.51 -2.30 -10.97
C TRP A 305 13.87 -2.75 -11.52
N THR A 306 14.12 -2.55 -12.82
CA THR A 306 15.39 -2.92 -13.47
C THR A 306 16.56 -2.13 -12.88
N TYR A 307 16.40 -0.81 -12.74
CA TYR A 307 17.39 0.06 -12.11
C TYR A 307 17.78 -0.46 -10.72
N PHE A 308 16.78 -0.85 -9.96
CA PHE A 308 16.94 -1.28 -8.60
C PHE A 308 17.59 -2.67 -8.51
N VAL A 309 17.17 -3.63 -9.34
CA VAL A 309 17.81 -4.95 -9.43
C VAL A 309 19.28 -4.78 -9.80
N VAL A 310 19.58 -3.99 -10.84
CA VAL A 310 20.96 -3.71 -11.26
C VAL A 310 21.75 -3.01 -10.16
N SER A 311 21.15 -2.06 -9.44
CA SER A 311 21.82 -1.38 -8.32
C SER A 311 22.13 -2.33 -7.16
N CYS A 312 21.20 -3.24 -6.83
CA CYS A 312 21.43 -4.29 -5.84
C CYS A 312 22.54 -5.26 -6.25
N GLU A 313 22.56 -5.71 -7.51
CA GLU A 313 23.59 -6.60 -8.02
C GLU A 313 24.97 -5.92 -8.07
N GLN A 314 25.04 -4.66 -8.51
CA GLN A 314 26.29 -3.89 -8.49
C GLN A 314 26.79 -3.65 -7.06
N LEU A 315 25.89 -3.44 -6.11
CA LEU A 315 26.23 -3.32 -4.70
C LEU A 315 26.84 -4.64 -4.19
N ILE A 316 26.29 -5.79 -4.56
CA ILE A 316 26.84 -7.11 -4.16
C ILE A 316 28.19 -7.36 -4.83
N ALA A 317 28.28 -7.14 -6.15
CA ALA A 317 29.49 -7.40 -6.93
C ALA A 317 30.69 -6.54 -6.48
N LYS A 318 30.47 -5.26 -6.18
CA LYS A 318 31.54 -4.34 -5.74
C LYS A 318 32.04 -4.62 -4.33
N ASN A 319 31.21 -5.22 -3.48
CA ASN A 319 31.58 -5.53 -2.10
C ASN A 319 32.23 -6.92 -1.94
N LYS A 320 32.71 -7.52 -3.04
CA LYS A 320 33.52 -8.75 -3.07
C LYS A 320 32.98 -9.89 -2.19
N ALA A 321 31.66 -10.06 -2.15
CA ALA A 321 31.02 -11.16 -1.42
C ALA A 321 31.34 -12.57 -1.99
N ASN A 322 32.20 -12.66 -3.02
CA ASN A 322 32.56 -13.89 -3.72
C ASN A 322 33.98 -14.42 -3.41
N ASP A 323 34.78 -13.74 -2.59
CA ASP A 323 36.21 -14.09 -2.40
C ASP A 323 36.45 -15.33 -1.51
N GLY A 324 35.42 -16.13 -1.22
CA GLY A 324 35.55 -17.48 -0.65
C GLY A 324 36.03 -17.59 0.80
N GLU A 325 36.65 -16.55 1.37
CA GLU A 325 37.18 -16.55 2.74
C GLU A 325 36.25 -15.91 3.78
N ALA A 326 35.32 -15.05 3.35
CA ALA A 326 34.29 -14.48 4.20
C ALA A 326 32.93 -14.90 3.66
N ALA A 327 32.16 -15.65 4.45
CA ALA A 327 30.82 -16.11 4.11
C ALA A 327 29.97 -14.91 3.62
N GLY A 328 29.86 -14.81 2.30
CA GLY A 328 29.18 -13.71 1.63
C GLY A 328 27.69 -13.97 1.51
N PHE A 329 26.96 -12.87 1.31
CA PHE A 329 25.51 -12.83 1.23
C PHE A 329 24.92 -13.79 0.17
N GLY A 330 24.48 -14.98 0.60
CA GLY A 330 23.85 -15.98 -0.26
C GLY A 330 24.72 -17.18 -0.66
N GLN A 331 25.91 -17.34 -0.07
CA GLN A 331 26.64 -18.60 -0.19
C GLN A 331 26.06 -19.64 0.78
N VAL A 332 25.42 -20.66 0.21
CA VAL A 332 25.19 -21.92 0.93
C VAL A 332 26.56 -22.61 1.01
N CYS A 333 27.17 -22.62 2.20
CA CYS A 333 28.35 -23.44 2.44
C CYS A 333 27.95 -24.92 2.26
N TYR A 334 28.40 -25.53 1.17
CA TYR A 334 28.38 -26.99 1.02
C TYR A 334 29.63 -27.61 1.65
#